data_AF-A0AAV3ZU90-F1
#
_entry.id   AF-A0AAV3ZU90-F1
#
_cell.length_a   1.000
_cell.length_b   1.000
_cell.length_c   1.000
_cell.angle_alpha   90.00
_cell.angle_beta   90.00
_cell.angle_gamma   90.00
#
_symmetry.space_group_name_H-M   'P 1'
#
loop_
_entity.id
_entity.type
_entity.pdbx_description
1 polymer ?
#
loop_
_entity_poly.entity_id
_entity_poly.type
_entity_poly.pdbx_seq_one_letter_code
_entity_poly.pdbx_strand_id
1 'polypeptide(L)'
;MPPKKPSPAKGPSKAPAKTTVASKAPAKTGSVPAKQGATAAKAPAATPKKEPEPAPKPVVVTDVPFKQVDAMVVYDKEGTVKATGKWAIVMDENSLIGRFLRHRDVNMLTAPDNADMQPEVIRKALLGSVKYGKPFVIDMMETDMYEFLVERFDEILPGLFEMVIDKSIIKDESYMKIVKDSDGPEFHSKYDYNIDDFSFLIITSCMAPKETILRKMYPVKVVN
;
A
#
# COMPACT_ATOMS: atom_id res chain seq x y z
N MET A 1 -24.26 -33.32 -40.20
CA MET A 1 -24.51 -32.01 -40.82
C MET A 1 -24.29 -30.92 -39.77
N PRO A 2 -23.29 -30.03 -39.92
CA PRO A 2 -23.05 -28.95 -38.96
C PRO A 2 -23.82 -27.67 -39.36
N PRO A 3 -24.38 -26.90 -38.41
CA PRO A 3 -24.91 -25.57 -38.71
C PRO A 3 -23.81 -24.49 -38.67
N LYS A 4 -24.01 -23.51 -39.55
CA LYS A 4 -23.05 -22.53 -40.10
C LYS A 4 -22.68 -21.39 -39.13
N LYS A 5 -21.43 -20.92 -39.25
CA LYS A 5 -20.97 -19.59 -38.82
C LYS A 5 -21.71 -18.46 -39.57
N PRO A 6 -21.85 -17.28 -38.95
CA PRO A 6 -21.93 -16.01 -39.68
C PRO A 6 -20.73 -15.10 -39.41
N SER A 7 -20.25 -14.44 -40.46
CA SER A 7 -19.36 -13.26 -40.46
C SER A 7 -19.69 -12.45 -41.74
N PRO A 8 -19.20 -11.21 -41.89
CA PRO A 8 -19.53 -10.01 -41.13
C PRO A 8 -20.13 -8.92 -42.06
N ALA A 9 -20.89 -7.95 -41.51
CA ALA A 9 -21.35 -6.78 -42.26
C ALA A 9 -20.52 -5.53 -41.91
N LYS A 10 -20.23 -4.73 -42.94
CA LYS A 10 -19.23 -3.66 -42.99
C LYS A 10 -19.91 -2.32 -43.30
N GLY A 11 -19.51 -1.26 -42.56
CA GLY A 11 -19.47 0.13 -43.03
C GLY A 11 -20.40 1.13 -42.31
N PRO A 12 -20.16 2.47 -42.41
CA PRO A 12 -18.96 3.18 -42.85
C PRO A 12 -18.46 4.28 -41.88
N SER A 13 -17.23 4.71 -42.13
CA SER A 13 -16.50 5.85 -41.54
C SER A 13 -17.08 7.23 -41.96
N LYS A 14 -17.00 8.23 -41.06
CA LYS A 14 -16.68 9.65 -41.39
C LYS A 14 -16.42 10.50 -40.13
N ALA A 15 -15.24 11.09 -40.05
CA ALA A 15 -14.91 12.33 -39.33
C ALA A 15 -14.55 13.40 -40.41
N PRO A 16 -14.14 14.66 -40.10
CA PRO A 16 -14.29 15.53 -38.93
C PRO A 16 -14.88 16.92 -39.30
N ALA A 17 -15.10 17.83 -38.34
CA ALA A 17 -15.33 19.25 -38.62
C ALA A 17 -14.56 20.18 -37.65
N LYS A 18 -13.69 21.01 -38.22
CA LYS A 18 -13.05 22.21 -37.64
C LYS A 18 -13.74 23.44 -38.21
N THR A 19 -13.96 24.46 -37.38
CA THR A 19 -14.14 25.89 -37.71
C THR A 19 -14.22 26.63 -36.36
N THR A 20 -13.62 27.79 -36.08
CA THR A 20 -13.07 28.89 -36.90
C THR A 20 -12.39 29.94 -35.98
N VAL A 21 -11.25 30.48 -36.43
CA VAL A 21 -10.90 31.93 -36.62
C VAL A 21 -10.70 32.81 -35.35
N ALA A 22 -9.46 33.25 -35.03
CA ALA A 22 -8.73 34.49 -35.42
C ALA A 22 -9.19 35.76 -34.66
N SER A 23 -8.46 36.84 -34.36
CA SER A 23 -7.18 37.44 -34.81
C SER A 23 -6.73 38.54 -33.81
N LYS A 24 -5.46 38.95 -33.90
CA LYS A 24 -4.90 40.33 -33.77
C LYS A 24 -4.81 41.07 -32.41
N ALA A 25 -3.58 41.55 -32.15
CA ALA A 25 -3.09 42.48 -31.12
C ALA A 25 -3.42 43.97 -31.46
N PRO A 26 -2.75 45.02 -30.92
CA PRO A 26 -2.09 45.29 -29.61
C PRO A 26 -2.58 46.64 -28.98
N ALA A 27 -2.12 47.05 -27.78
CA ALA A 27 -1.69 48.45 -27.47
C ALA A 27 -1.40 48.72 -25.97
N LYS A 28 -0.48 49.68 -25.78
CA LYS A 28 0.17 50.22 -24.57
C LYS A 28 -0.72 51.11 -23.69
N THR A 29 -0.20 51.41 -22.48
CA THR A 29 -0.27 52.63 -21.62
C THR A 29 -0.69 52.25 -20.19
N GLY A 30 -0.19 52.78 -19.08
CA GLY A 30 0.81 53.81 -18.76
C GLY A 30 0.78 54.05 -17.22
N SER A 31 1.91 54.49 -16.65
CA SER A 31 2.06 55.38 -15.48
C SER A 31 1.36 55.11 -14.11
N VAL A 32 2.15 54.63 -13.13
CA VAL A 32 2.59 55.21 -11.81
C VAL A 32 1.81 56.44 -11.23
N PRO A 33 1.89 56.84 -9.93
CA PRO A 33 2.02 56.16 -8.60
C PRO A 33 0.89 56.56 -7.59
N ALA A 34 0.82 55.90 -6.42
CA ALA A 34 0.19 56.48 -5.22
C ALA A 34 1.12 56.40 -4.00
N LYS A 35 1.31 57.54 -3.34
CA LYS A 35 2.13 57.80 -2.15
C LYS A 35 1.24 57.79 -0.90
N GLN A 36 1.89 57.42 0.21
CA GLN A 36 1.68 57.90 1.59
C GLN A 36 0.46 57.43 2.38
N GLY A 37 0.78 56.66 3.43
CA GLY A 37 0.04 56.58 4.68
C GLY A 37 0.98 56.06 5.76
N ALA A 38 1.66 56.98 6.46
CA ALA A 38 2.50 56.66 7.61
C ALA A 38 1.63 56.60 8.86
N THR A 39 1.61 55.45 9.54
CA THR A 39 1.06 55.32 10.89
C THR A 39 2.03 54.53 11.77
N ALA A 40 2.46 55.25 12.81
CA ALA A 40 3.06 54.85 14.08
C ALA A 40 3.42 53.37 14.30
N ALA A 41 4.72 53.15 14.46
CA ALA A 41 5.31 51.94 15.02
C ALA A 41 4.81 51.69 16.46
N LYS A 42 4.14 50.54 16.64
CA LYS A 42 3.88 49.91 17.94
C LYS A 42 4.45 48.49 17.85
N ALA A 43 5.22 48.12 18.86
CA ALA A 43 6.11 46.95 18.95
C ALA A 43 5.61 45.66 18.25
N PRO A 44 6.47 44.92 17.51
CA PRO A 44 6.15 43.55 17.15
C PRO A 44 6.29 42.68 18.41
N ALA A 45 5.15 42.18 18.86
CA ALA A 45 5.07 41.08 19.80
C ALA A 45 5.89 39.89 19.28
N ALA A 46 6.71 39.33 20.15
CA ALA A 46 7.52 38.15 19.90
C ALA A 46 6.65 37.02 19.32
N THR A 47 6.96 36.62 18.09
CA THR A 47 6.49 35.36 17.51
C THR A 47 7.07 34.22 18.33
N PRO A 48 6.26 33.29 18.88
CA PRO A 48 6.77 32.07 19.47
C PRO A 48 7.49 31.29 18.37
N LYS A 49 8.80 31.18 18.52
CA LYS A 49 9.70 30.40 17.69
C LYS A 49 9.20 28.95 17.73
N LYS A 50 8.59 28.50 16.64
CA LYS A 50 8.19 27.10 16.45
C LYS A 50 9.44 26.26 16.67
N GLU A 51 9.44 25.52 17.76
CA GLU A 51 10.48 24.56 18.12
C GLU A 51 10.65 23.62 16.91
N PRO A 52 11.87 23.50 16.36
CA PRO A 52 12.10 22.63 15.21
C PRO A 52 11.77 21.21 15.64
N GLU A 53 10.76 20.65 14.96
CA GLU A 53 10.36 19.25 15.03
C GLU A 53 11.63 18.39 14.97
N PRO A 54 11.85 17.48 15.94
CA PRO A 54 13.10 16.74 16.04
C PRO A 54 13.31 15.97 14.74
N ALA A 55 14.49 16.18 14.14
CA ALA A 55 14.89 15.52 12.90
C ALA A 55 14.52 14.03 12.95
N PRO A 56 13.80 13.52 11.94
CA PRO A 56 13.14 12.24 12.07
C PRO A 56 14.20 11.14 12.16
N LYS A 57 14.15 10.33 13.23
CA LYS A 57 15.15 9.30 13.55
C LYS A 57 15.52 8.49 12.30
N PRO A 58 16.81 8.19 12.07
CA PRO A 58 17.25 7.42 10.91
C PRO A 58 16.56 6.06 10.90
N VAL A 59 16.07 5.66 9.73
CA VAL A 59 15.48 4.33 9.53
C VAL A 59 16.60 3.30 9.66
N VAL A 60 16.50 2.42 10.66
CA VAL A 60 17.46 1.33 10.86
C VAL A 60 17.00 0.12 10.06
N VAL A 61 17.77 -0.25 9.05
CA VAL A 61 17.56 -1.45 8.24
C VAL A 61 18.32 -2.61 8.86
N THR A 62 17.66 -3.76 9.02
CA THR A 62 18.29 -4.96 9.58
C THR A 62 18.69 -5.92 8.47
N ASP A 63 19.96 -6.30 8.42
CA ASP A 63 20.45 -7.30 7.47
C ASP A 63 20.14 -8.71 7.96
N VAL A 64 19.48 -9.51 7.14
CA VAL A 64 19.11 -10.90 7.46
C VAL A 64 19.56 -11.84 6.33
N PRO A 65 20.29 -12.92 6.63
CA PRO A 65 20.66 -13.91 5.62
C PRO A 65 19.44 -14.56 4.97
N PHE A 66 19.47 -14.77 3.65
CA PHE A 66 18.37 -15.38 2.89
C PHE A 66 17.77 -16.63 3.57
N LYS A 67 18.63 -17.54 4.05
CA LYS A 67 18.20 -18.80 4.69
C LYS A 67 17.46 -18.62 6.01
N GLN A 68 17.60 -17.46 6.66
CA GLN A 68 17.02 -17.17 7.96
C GLN A 68 15.76 -16.32 7.88
N VAL A 69 15.40 -15.78 6.70
CA VAL A 69 14.20 -14.93 6.53
C VAL A 69 12.92 -15.66 6.95
N ASP A 70 12.77 -16.94 6.61
CA ASP A 70 11.67 -17.81 7.08
C ASP A 70 11.54 -17.76 8.61
N ALA A 71 12.65 -18.00 9.30
CA ALA A 71 12.63 -18.26 10.73
C ALA A 71 12.57 -16.95 11.53
N MET A 72 13.29 -15.92 11.08
CA MET A 72 13.44 -14.66 11.81
C MET A 72 12.39 -13.62 11.44
N VAL A 73 11.81 -13.68 10.24
CA VAL A 73 10.91 -12.62 9.75
C VAL A 73 9.50 -13.14 9.52
N VAL A 74 9.36 -14.25 8.79
CA VAL A 74 8.03 -14.75 8.38
C VAL A 74 7.29 -15.37 9.56
N TYR A 75 7.94 -16.32 10.24
CA TYR A 75 7.39 -16.98 11.43
C TYR A 75 7.90 -16.37 12.74
N ASP A 76 8.89 -15.48 12.67
CA ASP A 76 9.44 -14.73 13.80
C ASP A 76 9.65 -15.59 15.06
N LYS A 77 10.38 -16.70 14.92
CA LYS A 77 10.58 -17.71 15.97
C LYS A 77 11.24 -17.16 17.24
N GLU A 78 12.02 -16.09 17.08
CA GLU A 78 12.69 -15.40 18.18
C GLU A 78 11.89 -14.18 18.70
N GLY A 79 10.78 -13.83 18.05
CA GLY A 79 9.93 -12.71 18.45
C GLY A 79 10.54 -11.33 18.20
N THR A 80 11.59 -11.22 17.38
CA THR A 80 12.32 -9.97 17.12
C THR A 80 11.43 -8.97 16.38
N VAL A 81 10.71 -9.43 15.35
CA VAL A 81 9.79 -8.57 14.59
C VAL A 81 8.60 -8.16 15.45
N LYS A 82 7.98 -9.11 16.16
CA LYS A 82 6.86 -8.89 17.10
C LYS A 82 7.25 -7.88 18.19
N ALA A 83 8.47 -7.96 18.74
CA ALA A 83 8.97 -7.03 19.76
C ALA A 83 9.06 -5.57 19.27
N THR A 84 9.22 -5.33 17.97
CA THR A 84 9.20 -3.96 17.42
C THR A 84 7.81 -3.32 17.40
N GLY A 85 6.75 -4.13 17.56
CA GLY A 85 5.36 -3.68 17.42
C GLY A 85 4.94 -3.42 15.97
N LYS A 86 5.83 -3.55 14.98
CA LYS A 86 5.56 -3.33 13.56
C LYS A 86 5.44 -4.63 12.79
N TRP A 87 5.01 -4.55 11.53
CA TRP A 87 5.13 -5.62 10.54
C TRP A 87 6.44 -5.47 9.76
N ALA A 88 6.92 -6.55 9.15
CA ALA A 88 8.17 -6.51 8.40
C ALA A 88 7.96 -6.09 6.93
N ILE A 89 8.90 -5.31 6.39
CA ILE A 89 9.09 -5.13 4.96
C ILE A 89 10.45 -5.72 4.56
N VAL A 90 10.44 -6.68 3.66
CA VAL A 90 11.63 -7.42 3.21
C VAL A 90 12.07 -6.87 1.86
N MET A 91 13.24 -6.26 1.84
CA MET A 91 13.93 -5.79 0.65
C MET A 91 14.86 -6.90 0.14
N ASP A 92 14.51 -7.48 -1.00
CA ASP A 92 15.26 -8.55 -1.65
C ASP A 92 15.60 -8.20 -3.11
N GLU A 93 16.84 -7.78 -3.34
CA GLU A 93 17.37 -7.33 -4.65
C GLU A 93 17.24 -8.40 -5.74
N ASN A 94 17.33 -9.68 -5.37
CA ASN A 94 17.33 -10.79 -6.33
C ASN A 94 15.94 -11.43 -6.52
N SER A 95 14.91 -10.93 -5.83
CA SER A 95 13.53 -11.46 -5.86
C SER A 95 13.45 -12.98 -5.57
N LEU A 96 14.36 -13.51 -4.77
CA LEU A 96 14.44 -14.93 -4.41
C LEU A 96 13.47 -15.28 -3.27
N ILE A 97 13.26 -14.38 -2.31
CA ILE A 97 12.36 -14.58 -1.17
C ILE A 97 10.92 -14.77 -1.64
N GLY A 98 10.44 -13.93 -2.56
CA GLY A 98 9.09 -14.10 -3.12
C GLY A 98 8.89 -15.49 -3.72
N ARG A 99 9.88 -16.00 -4.47
CA ARG A 99 9.84 -17.36 -5.05
C ARG A 99 9.92 -18.44 -3.96
N PHE A 100 10.78 -18.25 -2.97
CA PHE A 100 10.96 -19.18 -1.86
C PHE A 100 9.70 -19.33 -1.02
N LEU A 101 9.01 -18.22 -0.71
CA LEU A 101 7.81 -18.22 0.12
C LEU A 101 6.60 -18.84 -0.58
N ARG A 102 6.54 -18.87 -1.91
CA ARG A 102 5.50 -19.62 -2.64
C ARG A 102 5.49 -21.12 -2.35
N HIS A 103 6.60 -21.65 -1.83
CA HIS A 103 6.72 -23.05 -1.42
C HIS A 103 6.57 -23.24 0.11
N ARG A 104 6.16 -22.18 0.83
CA ARG A 104 5.92 -22.19 2.27
C ARG A 104 4.44 -22.05 2.56
N ASP A 105 4.05 -22.36 3.80
CA ASP A 105 2.67 -22.23 4.24
C ASP A 105 2.38 -20.76 4.59
N VAL A 106 2.18 -19.96 3.55
CA VAL A 106 1.84 -18.54 3.61
C VAL A 106 0.76 -18.23 2.59
N ASN A 107 -0.05 -17.21 2.84
CA ASN A 107 -0.95 -16.67 1.84
C ASN A 107 -0.25 -15.49 1.17
N MET A 108 0.07 -15.63 -0.11
CA MET A 108 0.86 -14.65 -0.85
C MET A 108 0.10 -14.12 -2.06
N LEU A 109 0.10 -12.80 -2.22
CA LEU A 109 -0.44 -12.10 -3.38
C LEU A 109 0.66 -11.25 -4.02
N THR A 110 0.59 -11.08 -5.34
CA THR A 110 1.53 -10.27 -6.12
C THR A 110 0.85 -8.98 -6.57
N ALA A 111 1.33 -7.82 -6.12
CA ALA A 111 0.67 -6.52 -6.34
C ALA A 111 0.56 -6.12 -7.82
N PRO A 112 1.53 -6.43 -8.71
CA PRO A 112 1.35 -6.21 -10.14
C PRO A 112 0.32 -7.11 -10.83
N ASP A 113 -0.12 -8.21 -10.21
CA ASP A 113 -1.09 -9.12 -10.80
C ASP A 113 -2.53 -8.66 -10.51
N ASN A 114 -3.27 -8.33 -11.57
CA ASN A 114 -4.66 -7.90 -11.45
C ASN A 114 -5.58 -8.99 -10.90
N ALA A 115 -5.27 -10.27 -11.12
CA ALA A 115 -6.07 -11.37 -10.59
C ALA A 115 -5.95 -11.46 -9.06
N ASP A 116 -4.72 -11.30 -8.55
CA ASP A 116 -4.43 -11.28 -7.11
C ASP A 116 -5.01 -10.04 -6.42
N MET A 117 -5.02 -8.90 -7.14
CA MET A 117 -5.45 -7.61 -6.60
C MET A 117 -6.95 -7.34 -6.76
N GLN A 118 -7.74 -8.36 -7.11
CA GLN A 118 -9.20 -8.24 -7.04
C GLN A 118 -9.65 -8.11 -5.57
N PRO A 119 -10.59 -7.21 -5.24
CA PRO A 119 -11.02 -6.98 -3.85
C PRO A 119 -11.44 -8.25 -3.11
N GLU A 120 -12.17 -9.17 -3.77
CA GLU A 120 -12.56 -10.45 -3.16
C GLU A 120 -11.38 -11.39 -2.91
N VAL A 121 -10.35 -11.36 -3.75
CA VAL A 121 -9.17 -12.22 -3.60
C VAL A 121 -8.34 -11.72 -2.43
N ILE A 122 -8.10 -10.41 -2.35
CA ILE A 122 -7.45 -9.77 -1.21
C ILE A 122 -8.22 -10.06 0.08
N ARG A 123 -9.54 -9.85 0.09
CA ARG A 123 -10.40 -10.07 1.26
C ARG A 123 -10.30 -11.50 1.76
N LYS A 124 -10.44 -12.49 0.88
CA LYS A 124 -10.35 -13.92 1.24
C LYS A 124 -8.95 -14.32 1.70
N ALA A 125 -7.91 -13.82 1.03
CA ALA A 125 -6.53 -14.09 1.44
C ALA A 125 -6.24 -13.53 2.83
N LEU A 126 -6.64 -12.28 3.10
CA LEU A 126 -6.52 -11.66 4.43
C LEU A 126 -7.33 -12.43 5.47
N LEU A 127 -8.62 -12.67 5.22
CA LEU A 127 -9.51 -13.34 6.16
C LEU A 127 -9.04 -14.77 6.47
N GLY A 128 -8.63 -15.52 5.45
CA GLY A 128 -8.04 -16.85 5.62
C GLY A 128 -6.73 -16.81 6.41
N SER A 129 -5.90 -15.80 6.21
CA SER A 129 -4.66 -15.62 6.97
C SER A 129 -4.94 -15.37 8.45
N VAL A 130 -5.88 -14.49 8.78
CA VAL A 130 -6.27 -14.20 10.16
C VAL A 130 -6.92 -15.41 10.82
N LYS A 131 -7.80 -16.13 10.09
CA LYS A 131 -8.47 -17.33 10.62
C LYS A 131 -7.47 -18.43 10.99
N TYR A 132 -6.56 -18.74 10.09
CA TYR A 132 -5.63 -19.87 10.28
C TYR A 132 -4.30 -19.47 10.93
N GLY A 133 -4.11 -18.19 11.26
CA GLY A 133 -2.84 -17.68 11.80
C GLY A 133 -1.69 -17.81 10.82
N LYS A 134 -1.97 -17.72 9.51
CA LYS A 134 -0.94 -17.83 8.47
C LYS A 134 -0.33 -16.47 8.16
N PRO A 135 0.95 -16.40 7.78
CA PRO A 135 1.55 -15.18 7.27
C PRO A 135 0.83 -14.72 6.00
N PHE A 136 0.42 -13.46 5.97
CA PHE A 136 -0.12 -12.79 4.80
C PHE A 136 0.96 -11.92 4.16
N VAL A 137 1.26 -12.21 2.90
CA VAL A 137 2.41 -11.69 2.17
C VAL A 137 1.93 -10.94 0.93
N ILE A 138 2.38 -9.70 0.78
CA ILE A 138 2.18 -8.94 -0.47
C ILE A 138 3.53 -8.66 -1.11
N ASP A 139 3.72 -9.15 -2.33
CA ASP A 139 4.92 -8.91 -3.12
C ASP A 139 4.70 -7.73 -4.07
N MET A 140 5.37 -6.62 -3.80
CA MET A 140 5.35 -5.43 -4.66
C MET A 140 6.33 -5.53 -5.84
N MET A 141 7.15 -6.58 -5.90
CA MET A 141 8.16 -6.76 -6.93
C MET A 141 9.10 -5.53 -6.99
N GLU A 142 9.43 -5.05 -8.18
CA GLU A 142 10.40 -3.98 -8.43
C GLU A 142 9.85 -2.56 -8.23
N THR A 143 8.52 -2.40 -8.09
CA THR A 143 7.86 -1.09 -8.06
C THR A 143 7.25 -0.80 -6.69
N ASP A 144 7.35 0.44 -6.22
CA ASP A 144 6.62 0.88 -5.03
C ASP A 144 5.12 1.01 -5.36
N MET A 145 4.34 0.05 -4.88
CA MET A 145 2.89 -0.05 -5.10
C MET A 145 2.09 0.35 -3.86
N TYR A 146 2.67 1.08 -2.90
CA TYR A 146 2.01 1.36 -1.61
C TYR A 146 0.64 2.03 -1.77
N GLU A 147 0.56 3.13 -2.52
CA GLU A 147 -0.70 3.85 -2.73
C GLU A 147 -1.74 2.98 -3.44
N PHE A 148 -1.30 2.16 -4.38
CA PHE A 148 -2.17 1.21 -5.07
C PHE A 148 -2.73 0.15 -4.11
N LEU A 149 -1.92 -0.35 -3.17
CA LEU A 149 -2.40 -1.27 -2.14
C LEU A 149 -3.44 -0.59 -1.23
N VAL A 150 -3.23 0.67 -0.85
CA VAL A 150 -4.22 1.44 -0.08
C VAL A 150 -5.55 1.49 -0.84
N GLU A 151 -5.53 1.89 -2.12
CA GLU A 151 -6.73 1.96 -2.97
C GLU A 151 -7.45 0.61 -3.07
N ARG A 152 -6.72 -0.48 -3.35
CA ARG A 152 -7.30 -1.82 -3.50
C ARG A 152 -7.93 -2.36 -2.22
N PHE A 153 -7.33 -2.06 -1.06
CA PHE A 153 -7.88 -2.46 0.23
C PHE A 153 -9.09 -1.61 0.64
N ASP A 154 -9.09 -0.32 0.30
CA ASP A 154 -10.20 0.59 0.57
C ASP A 154 -11.47 0.21 -0.20
N GLU A 155 -11.35 -0.44 -1.35
CA GLU A 155 -12.48 -1.04 -2.08
C GLU A 155 -13.22 -2.14 -1.28
N ILE A 156 -12.55 -2.78 -0.31
CA ILE A 156 -13.12 -3.81 0.56
C ILE A 156 -13.78 -3.15 1.78
N LEU A 157 -12.98 -2.34 2.48
CA LEU A 157 -13.40 -1.58 3.66
C LEU A 157 -12.52 -0.32 3.72
N PRO A 158 -13.09 0.88 3.78
CA PRO A 158 -12.30 2.11 3.86
C PRO A 158 -11.34 2.11 5.06
N GLY A 159 -10.06 2.39 4.80
CA GLY A 159 -8.99 2.38 5.78
C GLY A 159 -8.43 0.99 6.12
N LEU A 160 -8.85 -0.07 5.42
CA LEU A 160 -8.47 -1.44 5.76
C LEU A 160 -6.97 -1.67 5.72
N PHE A 161 -6.26 -1.09 4.75
CA PHE A 161 -4.81 -1.28 4.66
C PHE A 161 -4.08 -0.71 5.88
N GLU A 162 -4.47 0.49 6.31
CA GLU A 162 -3.92 1.10 7.53
C GLU A 162 -4.29 0.29 8.77
N MET A 163 -5.50 -0.29 8.82
CA MET A 163 -5.90 -1.20 9.91
C MET A 163 -5.05 -2.48 9.96
N VAL A 164 -4.62 -2.98 8.81
CA VAL A 164 -3.68 -4.10 8.74
C VAL A 164 -2.33 -3.64 9.24
N ILE A 165 -1.79 -2.53 8.73
CA ILE A 165 -0.45 -2.01 9.08
C ILE A 165 -0.31 -1.69 10.57
N ASP A 166 -1.32 -1.08 11.20
CA ASP A 166 -1.31 -0.69 12.62
C ASP A 166 -1.75 -1.81 13.58
N LYS A 167 -2.07 -2.98 13.03
CA LYS A 167 -2.56 -4.16 13.76
C LYS A 167 -3.92 -3.94 14.43
N SER A 168 -4.71 -2.95 14.03
CA SER A 168 -6.07 -2.77 14.55
C SER A 168 -7.04 -3.78 13.95
N ILE A 169 -6.74 -4.37 12.79
CA ILE A 169 -7.57 -5.42 12.18
C ILE A 169 -7.75 -6.65 13.09
N ILE A 170 -6.73 -6.95 13.90
CA ILE A 170 -6.74 -8.07 14.86
C ILE A 170 -7.30 -7.67 16.24
N LYS A 171 -7.54 -6.38 16.48
CA LYS A 171 -8.11 -5.88 17.74
C LYS A 171 -9.61 -5.75 17.63
N ASP A 172 -10.28 -5.96 18.76
CA ASP A 172 -11.73 -5.78 18.91
C ASP A 172 -12.55 -6.50 17.83
N GLU A 173 -12.06 -7.64 17.36
CA GLU A 173 -12.72 -8.45 16.34
C GLU A 173 -12.96 -7.70 15.01
N SER A 174 -12.14 -6.68 14.69
CA SER A 174 -12.34 -5.83 13.50
C SER A 174 -12.29 -6.60 12.19
N TYR A 175 -11.58 -7.73 12.13
CA TYR A 175 -11.59 -8.66 10.99
C TYR A 175 -12.99 -9.23 10.68
N MET A 176 -13.94 -9.19 11.61
CA MET A 176 -15.33 -9.59 11.34
C MET A 176 -16.06 -8.63 10.41
N LYS A 177 -15.60 -7.37 10.31
CA LYS A 177 -16.19 -6.36 9.41
C LYS A 177 -16.02 -6.71 7.93
N ILE A 178 -15.06 -7.59 7.59
CA ILE A 178 -14.79 -8.03 6.22
C ILE A 178 -15.37 -9.43 5.92
N VAL A 179 -16.00 -10.07 6.92
CA VAL A 179 -16.74 -11.33 6.74
C VAL A 179 -18.06 -11.04 6.02
N LYS A 180 -18.40 -11.87 5.05
CA LYS A 180 -19.66 -11.78 4.30
C LYS A 180 -20.56 -12.95 4.65
N ASP A 181 -21.87 -12.75 4.56
CA ASP A 181 -22.87 -13.80 4.77
C ASP A 181 -22.73 -14.98 3.78
N SER A 182 -22.10 -14.75 2.62
CA SER A 182 -21.79 -15.78 1.63
C SER A 182 -20.58 -16.64 1.97
N ASP A 183 -19.80 -16.25 2.98
CA ASP A 183 -18.64 -17.04 3.43
C ASP A 183 -19.12 -18.26 4.23
N GLY A 184 -18.24 -19.25 4.38
CA GLY A 184 -18.59 -20.47 5.10
C GLY A 184 -18.92 -20.23 6.58
N PRO A 185 -19.72 -21.11 7.22
CA PRO A 185 -20.07 -20.99 8.63
C PRO A 185 -18.84 -20.90 9.55
N GLU A 186 -17.71 -21.45 9.13
CA GLU A 186 -16.43 -21.38 9.83
C GLU A 186 -15.87 -19.97 10.01
N PHE A 187 -16.31 -18.99 9.22
CA PHE A 187 -15.87 -17.58 9.33
C PHE A 187 -16.74 -16.75 10.28
N HIS A 188 -17.91 -17.26 10.67
CA HIS A 188 -18.89 -16.52 11.47
C HIS A 188 -18.66 -16.67 12.98
N SER A 189 -17.86 -17.65 13.40
CA SER A 189 -17.50 -17.89 14.79
C SER A 189 -16.14 -17.25 15.10
N LYS A 190 -16.14 -16.27 16.00
CA LYS A 190 -14.92 -15.57 16.45
C LYS A 190 -13.93 -16.42 17.22
N TYR A 191 -14.38 -17.54 17.78
CA TYR A 191 -13.54 -18.43 18.59
C TYR A 191 -12.64 -19.31 17.71
N ASP A 192 -12.92 -19.38 16.41
CA ASP A 192 -12.20 -20.24 15.47
C ASP A 192 -11.10 -19.50 14.70
N TYR A 193 -10.65 -18.35 15.20
CA TYR A 193 -9.61 -17.51 14.60
C TYR A 193 -8.31 -17.59 15.41
N ASN A 194 -7.21 -17.94 14.73
CA ASN A 194 -5.87 -17.96 15.32
C ASN A 194 -5.14 -16.63 15.10
N ILE A 195 -5.57 -15.62 15.85
CA ILE A 195 -5.14 -14.22 15.67
C ILE A 195 -3.69 -14.02 16.14
N ASP A 196 -3.23 -14.77 17.15
CA ASP A 196 -1.91 -14.60 17.79
C ASP A 196 -0.74 -14.96 16.87
N ASP A 197 -0.99 -15.90 15.94
CA ASP A 197 -0.02 -16.38 14.96
C ASP A 197 -0.06 -15.59 13.65
N PHE A 198 -1.12 -14.81 13.40
CA PHE A 198 -1.22 -13.98 12.20
C PHE A 198 -0.05 -12.99 12.12
N SER A 199 0.61 -12.98 10.96
CA SER A 199 1.63 -12.00 10.62
C SER A 199 1.34 -11.39 9.25
N PHE A 200 1.66 -10.11 9.11
CA PHE A 200 1.62 -9.42 7.83
C PHE A 200 3.03 -9.00 7.43
N LEU A 201 3.35 -9.12 6.15
CA LEU A 201 4.63 -8.70 5.63
C LEU A 201 4.55 -8.30 4.16
N ILE A 202 5.42 -7.36 3.78
CA ILE A 202 5.54 -6.87 2.40
C ILE A 202 6.92 -7.24 1.88
N ILE A 203 7.00 -7.67 0.63
CA ILE A 203 8.26 -7.96 -0.06
C ILE A 203 8.42 -6.99 -1.21
N THR A 204 9.64 -6.54 -1.46
CA THR A 204 9.98 -5.73 -2.61
C THR A 204 11.42 -5.95 -3.04
N SER A 205 11.67 -5.85 -4.34
CA SER A 205 13.02 -5.82 -4.90
C SER A 205 13.57 -4.40 -5.05
N CYS A 206 12.77 -3.38 -4.74
CA CYS A 206 13.26 -2.02 -4.63
C CYS A 206 14.10 -1.85 -3.35
N MET A 207 15.40 -1.56 -3.50
CA MET A 207 16.32 -1.33 -2.37
C MET A 207 16.17 0.04 -1.71
N ALA A 208 15.37 0.93 -2.30
CA ALA A 208 15.04 2.22 -1.72
C ALA A 208 13.52 2.45 -1.75
N PRO A 209 12.72 1.70 -0.96
CA PRO A 209 11.31 2.00 -0.79
C PRO A 209 11.12 3.41 -0.20
N LYS A 210 9.95 4.01 -0.42
CA LYS A 210 9.64 5.32 0.17
C LYS A 210 9.85 5.33 1.69
N GLU A 211 10.38 6.43 2.21
CA GLU A 211 10.64 6.58 3.64
C GLU A 211 9.37 6.39 4.49
N THR A 212 8.19 6.75 3.95
CA THR A 212 6.89 6.55 4.58
C THR A 212 6.65 5.09 4.99
N ILE A 213 6.87 4.13 4.08
CA ILE A 213 6.64 2.70 4.37
C ILE A 213 7.69 2.17 5.35
N LEU A 214 8.95 2.59 5.19
CA LEU A 214 10.06 2.19 6.06
C LEU A 214 9.90 2.72 7.50
N ARG A 215 9.18 3.81 7.69
CA ARG A 215 8.84 4.34 9.03
C ARG A 215 7.67 3.59 9.66
N LYS A 216 6.70 3.15 8.87
CA LYS A 216 5.53 2.37 9.35
C LYS A 216 5.87 0.91 9.65
N MET A 217 6.78 0.32 8.88
CA MET A 217 7.16 -1.09 8.99
C MET A 217 8.57 -1.26 9.57
N TYR A 218 8.95 -2.51 9.84
CA TYR A 218 10.29 -2.92 10.25
C TYR A 218 11.08 -3.36 9.00
N PRO A 219 12.06 -2.55 8.55
CA PRO A 219 12.76 -2.83 7.31
C PRO A 219 13.87 -3.86 7.48
N VAL A 220 13.79 -4.90 6.66
CA VAL A 220 14.73 -6.00 6.60
C VAL A 220 15.35 -6.03 5.21
N LYS A 221 16.68 -6.08 5.13
CA LYS A 221 17.41 -6.29 3.88
C LYS A 221 17.92 -7.72 3.84
N VAL A 222 17.67 -8.40 2.74
CA VAL A 222 18.19 -9.75 2.52
C VAL A 222 19.62 -9.67 2.07
N VAL A 223 20.50 -10.35 2.80
CA VAL A 223 21.91 -10.54 2.43
C VAL A 223 22.14 -11.98 1.99
N ASN A 224 22.94 -12.15 0.95
CA ASN A 224 23.35 -13.44 0.41
C ASN A 224 24.80 -13.76 0.81
#